data_AF-A0A7W1SVH7-F1
#
_entry.id   AF-A0A7W1SVH7-F1
#
_cell.length_a   1.000
_cell.length_b   1.000
_cell.length_c   1.000
_cell.angle_alpha   90.00
_cell.angle_beta   90.00
_cell.angle_gamma   90.00
#
_symmetry.space_group_name_H-M   'P 1'
#
loop_
_entity.id
_entity.type
_entity.pdbx_description
1 polymer ?
#
loop_
_entity_poly.entity_id
_entity_poly.type
_entity_poly.pdbx_seq_one_letter_code
_entity_poly.pdbx_strand_id
1 'polypeptide(L)'
;VKRTMMIAQRLYEGVELGEEGSVGLITYMRTDSTRVSNEALTEVREYVKSQYGDQYLPQSPNTYKEKKEAQAAHEAIRPTSAMRHPDDVKQYLKEDEFKVYKLIWQRFVASQMMPAVFDQTTVDIDAKSKSETFWFRVTGSVMKFDGFLRVYEESKDVKDEEDEELKHKLPPLEAGQKLTLKELKPEQHFTEPPPRYNEASLVKELEERGIGRPSTYAAILSTIQERMYAQKIGGKFIPTEIGFVVTDLLVENFPDIFDIQYTARLEEELDGIEDGKEKWTEALGDFYKKFEKDLAYASKHMENIKRMEKPTDEKCERCGSPLVIKWGKHGSFFACSTYEKDDPETCTFTKENPIDLPDLDSADTQDTQQEEYCENCGRVMVLKRGRFGQFMACTGYPDCKTTRRLDQGKKVPDIPLDEKCPKCGERNLVIRHGRYGEFTACSGYPDCKYVKQNFIGVKCPLCADGELVEKKARKGNMFYGCSNYPKCKFTSANRPVAEKCP
;
A
#
# COMPACT_ATOMS: atom_id res chain seq x y z
N VAL A 1 -2.82 -3.66 1.81
CA VAL A 1 -2.23 -5.02 1.67
C VAL A 1 -0.93 -5.22 2.44
N LYS A 2 0.18 -4.50 2.17
CA LYS A 2 1.48 -4.74 2.84
C LYS A 2 1.42 -4.70 4.38
N ARG A 3 0.73 -3.71 4.95
CA ARG A 3 0.51 -3.59 6.41
C ARG A 3 -0.24 -4.80 6.95
N THR A 4 -1.34 -5.19 6.30
CA THR A 4 -2.16 -6.36 6.67
C THR A 4 -1.35 -7.64 6.70
N MET A 5 -0.55 -7.90 5.65
CA MET A 5 0.29 -9.11 5.58
C MET A 5 1.37 -9.15 6.65
N MET A 6 2.02 -8.01 6.96
CA MET A 6 3.00 -7.93 8.04
C MET A 6 2.37 -8.22 9.41
N ILE A 7 1.15 -7.74 9.65
CA ILE A 7 0.42 -8.00 10.90
C ILE A 7 0.02 -9.47 10.98
N ALA A 8 -0.56 -10.02 9.91
CA ALA A 8 -0.97 -11.41 9.85
C ALA A 8 0.22 -12.37 10.05
N GLN A 9 1.39 -12.05 9.47
CA GLN A 9 2.64 -12.79 9.72
C GLN A 9 2.98 -12.86 11.23
N ARG A 10 2.89 -11.73 11.95
CA ARG A 10 3.15 -11.72 13.40
C ARG A 10 2.12 -12.53 14.19
N LEU A 11 0.84 -12.37 13.84
CA LEU A 11 -0.24 -13.14 14.48
C LEU A 11 -0.07 -14.65 14.24
N TYR A 12 0.50 -15.06 13.11
CA TYR A 12 0.82 -16.45 12.80
C TYR A 12 2.07 -16.93 13.56
N GLU A 13 3.18 -16.17 13.52
CA GLU A 13 4.46 -16.55 14.15
C GLU A 13 4.37 -16.63 15.68
N GLY A 14 3.57 -15.76 16.29
CA GLY A 14 3.24 -15.84 17.70
C GLY A 14 3.23 -14.49 18.41
N VAL A 15 2.40 -14.39 19.45
CA VAL A 15 2.34 -13.29 20.40
C VAL A 15 2.44 -13.85 21.81
N GLU A 16 3.15 -13.16 22.71
CA GLU A 16 3.25 -13.53 24.12
C GLU A 16 1.92 -13.29 24.86
N LEU A 17 1.26 -14.37 25.27
CA LEU A 17 -0.03 -14.36 25.98
C LEU A 17 0.13 -14.66 27.47
N GLY A 18 0.95 -13.86 28.17
CA GLY A 18 1.15 -13.99 29.61
C GLY A 18 1.67 -15.38 30.00
N GLU A 19 0.90 -16.13 30.79
CA GLU A 19 1.28 -17.47 31.27
C GLU A 19 1.26 -18.55 30.18
N GLU A 20 0.53 -18.34 29.07
CA GLU A 20 0.53 -19.27 27.93
C GLU A 20 1.80 -19.17 27.06
N GLY A 21 2.62 -18.13 27.26
CA GLY A 21 3.82 -17.87 26.47
C GLY A 21 3.51 -17.46 25.02
N SER A 22 4.48 -17.66 24.13
CA SER A 22 4.36 -17.31 22.71
C SER A 22 3.41 -18.26 21.97
N VAL A 23 2.29 -17.72 21.48
CA VAL A 23 1.23 -18.48 20.81
C VAL A 23 0.88 -17.87 19.46
N GLY A 24 0.82 -18.69 18.41
CA GLY A 24 0.23 -18.32 17.12
C GLY A 24 -1.29 -18.14 17.24
N LEU A 25 -1.77 -16.93 17.00
CA LEU A 25 -3.19 -16.58 17.13
C LEU A 25 -4.03 -16.94 15.89
N ILE A 26 -3.42 -17.03 14.72
CA ILE A 26 -4.11 -17.37 13.46
C ILE A 26 -3.39 -18.48 12.69
N THR A 27 -4.11 -19.12 11.78
CA THR A 27 -3.54 -20.04 10.77
C THR A 27 -2.71 -19.29 9.73
N TYR A 28 -2.01 -20.04 8.86
CA TYR A 28 -1.13 -19.45 7.85
C TYR A 28 -1.90 -18.53 6.88
N MET A 29 -1.41 -17.30 6.73
CA MET A 29 -2.12 -16.20 6.08
C MET A 29 -1.97 -16.13 4.55
N ARG A 30 -1.19 -17.03 3.95
CA ARG A 30 -1.01 -17.11 2.49
C ARG A 30 -1.69 -18.38 2.00
N THR A 31 -2.99 -18.27 1.82
CA THR A 31 -3.88 -19.37 1.46
C THR A 31 -4.95 -18.83 0.52
N ASP A 32 -5.34 -19.66 -0.44
CA ASP A 32 -6.48 -19.49 -1.33
C ASP A 32 -7.63 -20.44 -0.97
N SER A 33 -7.45 -21.24 0.08
CA SER A 33 -8.41 -22.22 0.59
C SER A 33 -9.39 -21.57 1.56
N THR A 34 -10.67 -21.93 1.43
CA THR A 34 -11.72 -21.62 2.41
C THR A 34 -12.03 -22.81 3.33
N ARG A 35 -11.20 -23.86 3.28
CA ARG A 35 -11.38 -25.08 4.05
C ARG A 35 -11.15 -24.85 5.54
N VAL A 36 -11.93 -25.51 6.38
CA VAL A 36 -11.76 -25.51 7.84
C VAL A 36 -11.66 -26.95 8.33
N SER A 37 -10.72 -27.23 9.25
CA SER A 37 -10.61 -28.58 9.83
C SER A 37 -11.83 -28.98 10.64
N ASN A 38 -12.09 -30.28 10.75
CA ASN A 38 -13.20 -30.81 11.56
C ASN A 38 -13.08 -30.42 13.04
N GLU A 39 -11.85 -30.31 13.55
CA GLU A 39 -11.58 -29.89 14.94
C GLU A 39 -12.02 -28.44 15.15
N ALA A 40 -11.62 -27.54 14.26
CA ALA A 40 -12.01 -26.13 14.34
C ALA A 40 -13.50 -25.91 14.07
N LEU A 41 -14.13 -26.70 13.19
CA LEU A 41 -15.58 -26.70 12.99
C LEU A 41 -16.32 -27.14 14.25
N THR A 42 -15.81 -28.13 14.97
CA THR A 42 -16.43 -28.59 16.23
C THR A 42 -16.32 -27.49 17.29
N GLU A 43 -15.13 -26.92 17.48
CA GLU A 43 -14.89 -25.89 18.48
C GLU A 43 -15.72 -24.62 18.23
N VAL A 44 -15.78 -24.12 16.99
CA VAL A 44 -16.56 -22.90 16.69
C VAL A 44 -18.05 -23.13 16.84
N ARG A 45 -18.56 -24.33 16.56
CA ARG A 45 -19.98 -24.67 16.77
C ARG A 45 -20.33 -24.72 18.25
N GLU A 46 -19.45 -25.27 19.08
CA GLU A 46 -19.59 -25.23 20.54
C GLU A 46 -19.54 -23.80 21.09
N TYR A 47 -18.62 -22.98 20.55
CA TYR A 47 -18.55 -21.55 20.88
C TYR A 47 -19.86 -20.83 20.53
N VAL A 48 -20.36 -21.00 19.30
CA VAL A 48 -21.60 -20.35 18.84
C VAL A 48 -22.79 -20.77 19.71
N LYS A 49 -22.90 -22.06 20.00
CA LYS A 49 -23.95 -22.60 20.87
C LYS A 49 -23.90 -22.02 22.28
N SER A 50 -22.73 -21.95 22.87
CA SER A 50 -22.57 -21.48 24.26
C SER A 50 -22.73 -19.98 24.42
N GLN A 51 -22.27 -19.18 23.47
CA GLN A 51 -22.27 -17.71 23.57
C GLN A 51 -23.52 -17.05 22.96
N TYR A 52 -24.07 -17.60 21.87
CA TYR A 52 -25.22 -17.00 21.16
C TYR A 52 -26.51 -17.84 21.28
N GLY A 53 -26.40 -19.15 21.49
CA GLY A 53 -27.53 -20.06 21.67
C GLY A 53 -27.90 -20.87 20.42
N ASP A 54 -28.74 -21.89 20.59
CA ASP A 54 -29.09 -22.85 19.53
C ASP A 54 -29.73 -22.20 18.29
N GLN A 55 -30.43 -21.06 18.43
CA GLN A 55 -31.04 -20.35 17.30
C GLN A 55 -30.03 -19.76 16.30
N TYR A 56 -28.77 -19.55 16.73
CA TYR A 56 -27.70 -19.06 15.86
C TYR A 56 -26.85 -20.19 15.25
N LEU A 57 -27.07 -21.44 15.66
CA LEU A 57 -26.29 -22.59 15.23
C LEU A 57 -27.00 -23.35 14.08
N PRO A 58 -26.40 -23.43 12.89
CA PRO A 58 -26.91 -24.27 11.81
C PRO A 58 -26.93 -25.76 12.17
N GLN A 59 -27.94 -26.50 11.68
CA GLN A 59 -28.08 -27.94 11.96
C GLN A 59 -26.84 -28.75 11.55
N SER A 60 -26.27 -28.46 10.38
CA SER A 60 -24.99 -28.99 9.89
C SER A 60 -23.96 -27.86 9.74
N PRO A 61 -22.64 -28.17 9.78
CA PRO A 61 -21.61 -27.17 9.49
C PRO A 61 -21.82 -26.52 8.11
N ASN A 62 -21.58 -25.22 8.02
CA ASN A 62 -21.62 -24.51 6.74
C ASN A 62 -20.35 -24.87 5.95
N THR A 63 -20.52 -25.26 4.69
CA THR A 63 -19.41 -25.58 3.78
C THR A 63 -19.30 -24.52 2.70
N TYR A 64 -18.06 -24.14 2.37
CA TYR A 64 -17.76 -23.12 1.38
C TYR A 64 -17.00 -23.74 0.22
N LYS A 65 -17.38 -23.37 -1.00
CA LYS A 65 -16.82 -23.95 -2.22
C LYS A 65 -15.36 -23.51 -2.39
N GLU A 66 -14.47 -24.49 -2.49
CA GLU A 66 -13.07 -24.26 -2.85
C GLU A 66 -12.93 -23.95 -4.35
N LYS A 67 -11.94 -23.13 -4.70
CA LYS A 67 -11.56 -22.92 -6.10
C LYS A 67 -10.91 -24.20 -6.64
N LYS A 68 -11.17 -24.53 -7.91
CA LYS A 68 -10.66 -25.77 -8.54
C LYS A 68 -9.12 -25.86 -8.54
N GLU A 69 -8.45 -24.72 -8.50
CA GLU A 69 -6.98 -24.58 -8.50
C GLU A 69 -6.41 -24.27 -7.10
N ALA A 70 -7.23 -24.26 -6.04
CA ALA A 70 -6.72 -23.93 -4.71
C ALA A 70 -5.72 -24.98 -4.24
N GLN A 71 -4.64 -24.54 -3.57
CA GLN A 71 -3.66 -25.44 -2.96
C GLN A 71 -4.33 -26.22 -1.82
N ALA A 72 -4.86 -27.41 -2.14
CA ALA A 72 -5.79 -28.19 -1.30
C ALA A 72 -5.23 -28.63 0.07
N ALA A 73 -3.93 -28.49 0.30
CA ALA A 73 -3.29 -28.77 1.59
C ALA A 73 -3.54 -27.68 2.65
N HIS A 74 -3.95 -26.47 2.25
CA HIS A 74 -4.07 -25.33 3.16
C HIS A 74 -5.48 -25.18 3.76
N GLU A 75 -5.55 -24.55 4.92
CA GLU A 75 -6.80 -24.12 5.57
C GLU A 75 -7.04 -22.63 5.33
N ALA A 76 -8.27 -22.19 5.59
CA ALA A 76 -8.65 -20.78 5.66
C ALA A 76 -7.86 -20.03 6.74
N ILE A 77 -7.76 -18.72 6.58
CA ILE A 77 -7.25 -17.82 7.62
C ILE A 77 -8.30 -17.72 8.71
N ARG A 78 -8.03 -18.31 9.88
CA ARG A 78 -8.91 -18.35 11.04
C ARG A 78 -8.10 -18.26 12.33
N PRO A 79 -8.73 -17.97 13.47
CA PRO A 79 -8.09 -18.14 14.77
C PRO A 79 -7.61 -19.58 14.95
N THR A 80 -6.48 -19.76 15.63
CA THR A 80 -6.04 -21.10 16.06
C THR A 80 -7.00 -21.74 17.06
N SER A 81 -7.72 -20.92 17.83
CA SER A 81 -8.88 -21.33 18.64
C SER A 81 -9.96 -20.24 18.61
N ALA A 82 -11.22 -20.65 18.42
CA ALA A 82 -12.40 -19.79 18.50
C ALA A 82 -12.65 -19.26 19.93
N MET A 83 -12.17 -19.99 20.95
CA MET A 83 -12.35 -19.64 22.36
C MET A 83 -11.54 -18.41 22.77
N ARG A 84 -10.52 -18.02 21.98
CA ARG A 84 -9.75 -16.79 22.18
C ARG A 84 -10.53 -15.59 21.66
N HIS A 85 -11.54 -15.15 22.41
CA HIS A 85 -12.32 -13.99 22.02
C HIS A 85 -11.41 -12.75 21.90
N PRO A 86 -11.61 -11.86 20.91
CA PRO A 86 -10.72 -10.73 20.69
C PRO A 86 -10.52 -9.83 21.93
N ASP A 87 -11.57 -9.65 22.73
CA ASP A 87 -11.49 -8.81 23.94
C ASP A 87 -10.58 -9.40 25.02
N ASP A 88 -10.43 -10.73 25.10
CA ASP A 88 -9.58 -11.40 26.09
C ASP A 88 -8.09 -11.26 25.75
N VAL A 89 -7.77 -11.29 24.46
CA VAL A 89 -6.40 -11.18 23.96
C VAL A 89 -5.97 -9.74 23.69
N LYS A 90 -6.90 -8.78 23.72
CA LYS A 90 -6.67 -7.37 23.37
C LYS A 90 -5.51 -6.73 24.12
N GLN A 91 -5.35 -7.05 25.41
CA GLN A 91 -4.29 -6.51 26.27
C GLN A 91 -2.87 -6.90 25.84
N TYR A 92 -2.73 -8.00 25.09
CA TYR A 92 -1.45 -8.51 24.61
C TYR A 92 -1.09 -8.02 23.20
N LEU A 93 -2.04 -7.35 22.52
CA LEU A 93 -1.92 -6.97 21.12
C LEU A 93 -1.75 -5.46 20.97
N LYS A 94 -0.94 -5.06 19.98
CA LYS A 94 -0.98 -3.67 19.52
C LYS A 94 -2.33 -3.39 18.86
N GLU A 95 -2.70 -2.12 18.79
CA GLU A 95 -3.99 -1.69 18.24
C GLU A 95 -4.28 -2.29 16.85
N ASP A 96 -3.30 -2.28 15.96
CA ASP A 96 -3.42 -2.84 14.61
C ASP A 96 -3.53 -4.37 14.61
N GLU A 97 -2.77 -5.05 15.47
CA GLU A 97 -2.76 -6.51 15.62
C GLU A 97 -4.12 -6.98 16.15
N PHE A 98 -4.67 -6.27 17.14
CA PHE A 98 -6.02 -6.48 17.65
C PHE A 98 -7.09 -6.29 16.57
N LYS A 99 -7.02 -5.21 15.78
CA LYS A 99 -7.99 -4.95 14.70
C LYS A 99 -8.01 -6.07 13.66
N VAL A 100 -6.84 -6.53 13.23
CA VAL A 100 -6.73 -7.63 12.24
C VAL A 100 -7.20 -8.96 12.85
N TYR A 101 -6.78 -9.27 14.09
CA TYR A 101 -7.22 -10.48 14.78
C TYR A 101 -8.74 -10.51 14.97
N LYS A 102 -9.31 -9.41 15.46
CA LYS A 102 -10.76 -9.25 15.63
C LYS A 102 -11.51 -9.48 14.32
N LEU A 103 -11.04 -8.92 13.21
CA LEU A 103 -11.64 -9.10 11.89
C LEU A 103 -11.64 -10.58 11.46
N ILE A 104 -10.48 -11.26 11.58
CA ILE A 104 -10.33 -12.68 11.26
C ILE A 104 -11.25 -13.53 12.12
N TRP A 105 -11.27 -13.27 13.43
CA TRP A 105 -12.10 -13.99 14.39
C TRP A 105 -13.59 -13.81 14.08
N GLN A 106 -14.06 -12.57 13.89
CA GLN A 106 -15.47 -12.30 13.61
C GLN A 106 -15.90 -12.95 12.28
N ARG A 107 -15.07 -12.88 11.23
CA ARG A 107 -15.39 -13.52 9.93
C ARG A 107 -15.47 -15.04 10.06
N PHE A 108 -14.54 -15.65 10.80
CA PHE A 108 -14.54 -17.09 11.03
C PHE A 108 -15.79 -17.55 11.80
N VAL A 109 -16.10 -16.91 12.93
CA VAL A 109 -17.28 -17.27 13.75
C VAL A 109 -18.57 -17.05 12.98
N ALA A 110 -18.73 -15.89 12.33
CA ALA A 110 -19.89 -15.57 11.50
C ALA A 110 -20.11 -16.59 10.37
N SER A 111 -19.04 -17.16 9.80
CA SER A 111 -19.14 -18.18 8.75
C SER A 111 -19.86 -19.47 9.19
N GLN A 112 -19.92 -19.75 10.50
CA GLN A 112 -20.59 -20.94 11.04
C GLN A 112 -21.88 -20.61 11.81
N MET A 113 -22.43 -19.41 11.61
CA MET A 113 -23.71 -18.97 12.19
C MET A 113 -24.85 -19.06 11.17
N MET A 114 -26.08 -19.00 11.68
CA MET A 114 -27.30 -18.91 10.86
C MET A 114 -27.36 -17.60 10.05
N PRO A 115 -27.95 -17.62 8.83
CA PRO A 115 -28.19 -16.40 8.06
C PRO A 115 -29.06 -15.39 8.81
N ALA A 116 -28.84 -14.10 8.53
CA ALA A 116 -29.79 -13.07 8.92
C ALA A 116 -31.10 -13.21 8.10
N VAL A 117 -32.23 -12.88 8.70
CA VAL A 117 -33.56 -12.95 8.07
C VAL A 117 -34.20 -11.57 8.08
N PHE A 118 -34.70 -11.16 6.92
CA PHE A 118 -35.35 -9.87 6.71
C PHE A 118 -36.74 -10.07 6.08
N ASP A 119 -37.71 -9.27 6.53
CA ASP A 119 -38.95 -9.07 5.79
C ASP A 119 -38.73 -7.89 4.84
N GLN A 120 -38.81 -8.14 3.53
CA GLN A 120 -38.75 -7.10 2.51
C GLN A 120 -40.16 -6.74 2.06
N THR A 121 -40.46 -5.45 1.99
CA THR A 121 -41.74 -4.91 1.53
C THR A 121 -41.48 -3.99 0.35
N THR A 122 -42.08 -4.29 -0.80
CA THR A 122 -42.10 -3.42 -1.98
C THR A 122 -43.52 -2.89 -2.17
N VAL A 123 -43.63 -1.57 -2.36
CA VAL A 123 -44.90 -0.89 -2.55
C VAL A 123 -44.86 -0.13 -3.86
N ASP A 124 -45.79 -0.47 -4.75
CA ASP A 124 -46.06 0.26 -5.98
C ASP A 124 -47.21 1.26 -5.73
N ILE A 125 -46.98 2.53 -6.09
CA ILE A 125 -47.89 3.64 -5.82
C ILE A 125 -48.34 4.25 -7.16
N ASP A 126 -49.63 4.11 -7.45
CA ASP A 126 -50.30 4.78 -8.57
C ASP A 126 -50.59 6.25 -8.21
N ALA A 127 -49.87 7.18 -8.84
CA ALA A 127 -50.11 8.61 -8.73
C ALA A 127 -50.89 9.11 -9.96
N LYS A 128 -52.20 9.31 -9.81
CA LYS A 128 -53.07 9.78 -10.89
C LYS A 128 -53.13 11.31 -10.94
N SER A 129 -52.73 11.87 -12.07
CA SER A 129 -53.00 13.27 -12.42
C SER A 129 -54.28 13.39 -13.25
N LYS A 130 -54.63 14.60 -13.68
CA LYS A 130 -55.84 14.84 -14.52
C LYS A 130 -55.73 14.19 -15.92
N SER A 131 -54.52 13.97 -16.42
CA SER A 131 -54.27 13.48 -17.79
C SER A 131 -53.51 12.15 -17.85
N GLU A 132 -52.74 11.83 -16.82
CA GLU A 132 -51.79 10.71 -16.84
C GLU A 132 -51.70 10.00 -15.48
N THR A 133 -51.29 8.74 -15.49
CA THR A 133 -50.97 7.95 -14.28
C THR A 133 -49.47 7.72 -14.24
N PHE A 134 -48.84 8.09 -13.12
CA PHE A 134 -47.43 7.85 -12.84
C PHE A 134 -47.29 6.69 -11.85
N TRP A 135 -46.17 5.98 -11.93
CA TRP A 135 -45.83 4.90 -11.01
C TRP A 135 -44.60 5.26 -10.19
N PHE A 136 -44.75 5.23 -8.88
CA PHE A 136 -43.64 5.31 -7.93
C PHE A 136 -43.46 3.94 -7.28
N ARG A 137 -42.22 3.57 -7.01
CA ARG A 137 -41.89 2.36 -6.25
C ARG A 137 -41.06 2.73 -5.04
N VAL A 138 -41.37 2.12 -3.92
CA VAL A 138 -40.52 2.16 -2.72
C VAL A 138 -40.31 0.76 -2.22
N THR A 139 -39.09 0.46 -1.81
CA THR A 139 -38.71 -0.80 -1.17
C THR A 139 -38.16 -0.48 0.21
N GLY A 140 -38.45 -1.35 1.18
CA GLY A 140 -37.80 -1.28 2.49
C GLY A 140 -37.75 -2.65 3.13
N SER A 141 -36.90 -2.79 4.15
CA SER A 141 -36.70 -4.06 4.84
C SER A 141 -36.74 -3.90 6.35
N VAL A 142 -37.12 -4.99 7.04
CA VAL A 142 -37.10 -5.08 8.50
C VAL A 142 -36.39 -6.37 8.90
N MET A 143 -35.27 -6.24 9.62
CA MET A 143 -34.55 -7.39 10.18
C MET A 143 -35.44 -8.11 11.21
N LYS A 144 -35.67 -9.41 10.99
CA LYS A 144 -36.38 -10.31 11.91
C LYS A 144 -35.43 -11.13 12.76
N PHE A 145 -34.27 -11.44 12.21
CA PHE A 145 -33.22 -12.19 12.88
C PHE A 145 -31.86 -11.68 12.39
N ASP A 146 -30.99 -11.34 13.33
CA ASP A 146 -29.65 -10.80 13.05
C ASP A 146 -28.66 -11.87 12.59
N GLY A 147 -28.84 -13.14 12.99
CA GLY A 147 -28.00 -14.25 12.56
C GLY A 147 -26.50 -13.93 12.72
N PHE A 148 -25.72 -14.18 11.68
CA PHE A 148 -24.29 -13.86 11.65
C PHE A 148 -23.97 -12.35 11.75
N LEU A 149 -24.90 -11.45 11.41
CA LEU A 149 -24.70 -9.99 11.50
C LEU A 149 -24.51 -9.51 12.94
N ARG A 150 -24.93 -10.32 13.92
CA ARG A 150 -24.63 -10.08 15.34
C ARG A 150 -23.13 -10.02 15.63
N VAL A 151 -22.33 -10.71 14.82
CA VAL A 151 -20.88 -10.84 15.01
C VAL A 151 -20.09 -10.08 13.95
N TYR A 152 -20.56 -10.09 12.70
CA TYR A 152 -19.82 -9.54 11.57
C TYR A 152 -20.73 -8.84 10.57
N GLU A 153 -20.40 -7.60 10.21
CA GLU A 153 -20.99 -6.86 9.10
C GLU A 153 -19.86 -6.42 8.16
N GLU A 154 -20.03 -6.67 6.86
CA GLU A 154 -19.01 -6.36 5.86
C GLU A 154 -19.06 -4.86 5.51
N SER A 155 -17.94 -4.15 5.70
CA SER A 155 -17.81 -2.78 5.23
C SER A 155 -17.76 -2.76 3.70
N LYS A 156 -18.76 -2.19 3.04
CA LYS A 156 -18.73 -1.95 1.59
C LYS A 156 -17.88 -0.72 1.27
N ASP A 157 -17.06 -0.81 0.20
CA ASP A 157 -16.18 0.26 -0.28
C ASP A 157 -16.95 1.44 -0.90
N VAL A 158 -18.19 1.20 -1.35
CA VAL A 158 -19.12 2.19 -1.88
C VAL A 158 -20.43 2.04 -1.12
N LYS A 159 -21.01 3.15 -0.65
CA LYS A 159 -22.38 3.14 -0.12
C LYS A 159 -23.30 2.86 -1.30
N ASP A 160 -23.85 1.66 -1.34
CA ASP A 160 -24.86 1.29 -2.31
C ASP A 160 -26.16 2.02 -1.94
N GLU A 161 -26.72 2.81 -2.85
CA GLU A 161 -27.99 3.50 -2.62
C GLU A 161 -29.10 2.48 -2.35
N GLU A 162 -29.03 1.29 -2.97
CA GLU A 162 -29.98 0.19 -2.73
C GLU A 162 -29.94 -0.32 -1.28
N ASP A 163 -28.77 -0.34 -0.63
CA ASP A 163 -28.65 -0.74 0.78
C ASP A 163 -29.28 0.29 1.72
N GLU A 164 -29.15 1.59 1.43
CA GLU A 164 -29.81 2.64 2.20
C GLU A 164 -31.32 2.61 2.02
N GLU A 165 -31.81 2.37 0.79
CA GLU A 165 -33.24 2.16 0.54
C GLU A 165 -33.80 0.99 1.36
N LEU A 166 -33.06 -0.12 1.41
CA LEU A 166 -33.45 -1.30 2.20
C LEU A 166 -33.45 -1.05 3.71
N LYS A 167 -32.64 -0.13 4.25
CA LYS A 167 -32.62 0.19 5.69
C LYS A 167 -33.89 0.89 6.16
N HIS A 168 -34.69 1.44 5.25
CA HIS A 168 -35.90 2.15 5.64
C HIS A 168 -37.00 1.18 6.05
N LYS A 169 -37.39 1.25 7.33
CA LYS A 169 -38.61 0.62 7.82
C LYS A 169 -39.82 1.35 7.25
N LEU A 170 -40.51 0.73 6.30
CA LEU A 170 -41.76 1.25 5.77
C LEU A 170 -42.85 1.24 6.85
N PRO A 171 -43.74 2.25 6.87
CA PRO A 171 -44.94 2.19 7.70
C PRO A 171 -45.85 1.04 7.23
N PRO A 172 -46.73 0.52 8.10
CA PRO A 172 -47.74 -0.43 7.67
C PRO A 172 -48.64 0.24 6.62
N LEU A 173 -48.83 -0.46 5.51
CA LEU A 173 -49.60 0.01 4.35
C LEU A 173 -50.55 -1.09 3.90
N GLU A 174 -51.72 -0.70 3.40
CA GLU A 174 -52.73 -1.61 2.87
C GLU A 174 -52.97 -1.36 1.37
N ALA A 175 -53.32 -2.43 0.64
CA ALA A 175 -53.66 -2.31 -0.77
C ALA A 175 -54.88 -1.39 -0.96
N GLY A 176 -54.74 -0.40 -1.85
CA GLY A 176 -55.79 0.60 -2.10
C GLY A 176 -55.82 1.76 -1.11
N GLN A 177 -54.91 1.80 -0.13
CA GLN A 177 -54.77 2.94 0.79
C GLN A 177 -54.47 4.23 0.00
N LYS A 178 -55.24 5.28 0.29
CA LYS A 178 -55.02 6.60 -0.31
C LYS A 178 -53.87 7.31 0.40
N LEU A 179 -52.82 7.66 -0.34
CA LEU A 179 -51.68 8.44 0.16
C LEU A 179 -51.85 9.92 -0.18
N THR A 180 -51.39 10.79 0.72
CA THR A 180 -51.36 12.24 0.49
C THR A 180 -49.96 12.65 0.09
N LEU A 181 -49.82 13.24 -1.10
CA LEU A 181 -48.56 13.82 -1.56
C LEU A 181 -48.15 14.96 -0.61
N LYS A 182 -46.94 14.86 -0.05
CA LYS A 182 -46.35 15.92 0.78
C LYS A 182 -45.46 16.85 -0.03
N GLU A 183 -44.53 16.26 -0.77
CA GLU A 183 -43.48 16.98 -1.51
C GLU A 183 -43.05 16.13 -2.71
N LEU A 184 -42.65 16.78 -3.80
CA LEU A 184 -41.92 16.17 -4.91
C LEU A 184 -40.50 16.76 -4.91
N LYS A 185 -39.49 15.91 -4.78
CA LYS A 185 -38.08 16.30 -4.79
C LYS A 185 -37.44 15.88 -6.12
N PRO A 186 -37.27 16.81 -7.07
CA PRO A 186 -36.57 16.50 -8.29
C PRO A 186 -35.07 16.42 -8.01
N GLU A 187 -34.47 15.27 -8.32
CA GLU A 187 -33.02 15.04 -8.20
C GLU A 187 -32.43 14.84 -9.60
N GLN A 188 -31.29 15.47 -9.84
CA GLN A 188 -30.55 15.33 -11.09
C GLN A 188 -29.37 14.40 -10.84
N HIS A 189 -29.33 13.30 -11.58
CA HIS A 189 -28.23 12.35 -11.53
C HIS A 189 -27.42 12.40 -12.83
N PHE A 190 -26.14 12.02 -12.71
CA PHE A 190 -25.24 11.82 -13.84
C PHE A 190 -24.73 10.39 -13.80
N THR A 191 -24.43 9.82 -14.97
CA THR A 191 -23.76 8.52 -15.03
C THR A 191 -22.32 8.68 -14.56
N GLU A 192 -21.93 7.91 -13.56
CA GLU A 192 -20.56 7.88 -13.09
C GLU A 192 -19.69 6.95 -13.96
N PRO A 193 -18.42 7.30 -14.19
CA PRO A 193 -17.48 6.37 -14.82
C PRO A 193 -17.16 5.21 -13.86
N PRO A 194 -16.66 4.07 -14.40
CA PRO A 194 -16.20 2.97 -13.55
C PRO A 194 -15.21 3.43 -12.48
N PRO A 195 -15.36 2.99 -11.22
CA PRO A 195 -14.50 3.42 -10.14
C PRO A 195 -13.07 2.93 -10.39
N ARG A 196 -12.09 3.79 -10.09
CA ARG A 196 -10.68 3.39 -10.10
C ARG A 196 -10.42 2.33 -9.02
N TYR A 197 -9.49 1.42 -9.30
CA TYR A 197 -9.11 0.39 -8.34
C TYR A 197 -8.45 0.97 -7.08
N ASN A 198 -8.86 0.52 -5.91
CA ASN A 198 -8.07 0.59 -4.68
C ASN A 198 -7.20 -0.68 -4.53
N GLU A 199 -6.45 -0.82 -3.42
CA GLU A 199 -5.63 -2.02 -3.19
C GLU A 199 -6.44 -3.31 -3.08
N ALA A 200 -7.62 -3.27 -2.46
CA ALA A 200 -8.47 -4.45 -2.29
C ALA A 200 -9.15 -4.85 -3.59
N SER A 201 -9.76 -3.90 -4.30
CA SER A 201 -10.43 -4.14 -5.58
C SER A 201 -9.44 -4.58 -6.67
N LEU A 202 -8.19 -4.11 -6.65
CA LEU A 202 -7.18 -4.59 -7.60
C LEU A 202 -6.75 -6.03 -7.29
N VAL A 203 -6.61 -6.40 -6.01
CA VAL A 203 -6.34 -7.80 -5.64
C VAL A 203 -7.51 -8.70 -6.05
N LYS A 204 -8.75 -8.24 -5.82
CA LYS A 204 -9.96 -8.94 -6.25
C LYS A 204 -9.98 -9.16 -7.76
N GLU A 205 -9.67 -8.14 -8.54
CA GLU A 205 -9.58 -8.24 -10.01
C GLU A 205 -8.50 -9.23 -10.47
N LEU A 206 -7.30 -9.17 -9.86
CA LEU A 206 -6.21 -10.10 -10.16
C LEU A 206 -6.63 -11.55 -9.87
N GLU A 207 -7.25 -11.76 -8.71
CA GLU A 207 -7.76 -13.05 -8.27
C GLU A 207 -8.88 -13.59 -9.18
N GLU A 208 -9.82 -12.76 -9.61
CA GLU A 208 -10.90 -13.12 -10.54
C GLU A 208 -10.37 -13.49 -11.93
N ARG A 209 -9.24 -12.89 -12.35
CA ARG A 209 -8.57 -13.18 -13.62
C ARG A 209 -7.54 -14.31 -13.53
N GLY A 210 -7.34 -14.92 -12.35
CA GLY A 210 -6.35 -15.99 -12.15
C GLY A 210 -4.89 -15.50 -12.19
N ILE A 211 -4.64 -14.20 -12.06
CA ILE A 211 -3.30 -13.60 -12.12
C ILE A 211 -2.74 -13.44 -10.72
N GLY A 212 -1.57 -14.00 -10.48
CA GLY A 212 -0.93 -13.98 -9.17
C GLY A 212 -1.50 -15.03 -8.20
N ARG A 213 -0.91 -15.06 -7.01
CA ARG A 213 -1.21 -16.00 -5.93
C ARG A 213 -1.20 -15.26 -4.60
N PRO A 214 -1.73 -15.83 -3.50
CA PRO A 214 -1.68 -15.20 -2.17
C PRO A 214 -0.29 -14.72 -1.75
N SER A 215 0.76 -15.37 -2.25
CA SER A 215 2.16 -15.02 -2.03
C SER A 215 2.65 -13.80 -2.82
N THR A 216 1.99 -13.41 -3.92
CA THR A 216 2.49 -12.39 -4.86
C THR A 216 1.68 -11.09 -4.86
N TYR A 217 0.40 -11.09 -4.45
CA TYR A 217 -0.45 -9.89 -4.48
C TYR A 217 0.20 -8.65 -3.82
N ALA A 218 0.74 -8.80 -2.61
CA ALA A 218 1.41 -7.69 -1.92
C ALA A 218 2.65 -7.17 -2.67
N ALA A 219 3.40 -8.08 -3.29
CA ALA A 219 4.61 -7.76 -4.05
C ALA A 219 4.28 -7.07 -5.38
N ILE A 220 3.23 -7.52 -6.08
CA ILE A 220 2.72 -6.90 -7.31
C ILE A 220 2.38 -5.43 -7.03
N LEU A 221 1.52 -5.17 -6.03
CA LEU A 221 1.10 -3.83 -5.66
C LEU A 221 2.26 -2.92 -5.23
N SER A 222 3.24 -3.46 -4.47
CA SER A 222 4.42 -2.69 -4.06
C SER A 222 5.30 -2.34 -5.27
N THR A 223 5.49 -3.29 -6.18
CA THR A 223 6.40 -3.15 -7.33
C THR A 223 5.91 -2.10 -8.32
N ILE A 224 4.60 -2.12 -8.66
CA ILE A 224 4.05 -1.13 -9.61
C ILE A 224 4.11 0.31 -9.06
N GLN A 225 4.06 0.47 -7.73
CA GLN A 225 4.22 1.76 -7.06
C GLN A 225 5.68 2.19 -6.98
N GLU A 226 6.57 1.29 -6.53
CA GLU A 226 8.01 1.57 -6.38
C GLU A 226 8.68 1.89 -7.72
N ARG A 227 8.21 1.25 -8.81
CA ARG A 227 8.65 1.52 -10.17
C ARG A 227 7.96 2.72 -10.81
N MET A 228 7.04 3.37 -10.10
CA MET A 228 6.28 4.52 -10.56
C MET A 228 5.45 4.23 -11.81
N TYR A 229 4.93 3.02 -12.00
CA TYR A 229 3.98 2.74 -13.09
C TYR A 229 2.57 3.17 -12.72
N ALA A 230 2.20 3.01 -11.46
CA ALA A 230 0.97 3.54 -10.89
C ALA A 230 1.28 4.28 -9.59
N GLN A 231 0.49 5.31 -9.28
CA GLN A 231 0.55 6.03 -8.01
C GLN A 231 -0.78 5.91 -7.27
N LYS A 232 -0.75 6.09 -5.95
CA LYS A 232 -1.94 6.02 -5.12
C LYS A 232 -2.32 7.41 -4.62
N ILE A 233 -3.50 7.87 -5.00
CA ILE A 233 -4.06 9.17 -4.63
C ILE A 233 -5.47 8.94 -4.09
N GLY A 234 -5.76 9.45 -2.89
CA GLY A 234 -7.05 9.20 -2.23
C GLY A 234 -7.37 7.72 -2.06
N GLY A 235 -6.34 6.87 -1.85
CA GLY A 235 -6.50 5.41 -1.75
C GLY A 235 -6.73 4.67 -3.07
N LYS A 236 -6.89 5.38 -4.19
CA LYS A 236 -7.14 4.81 -5.53
C LYS A 236 -5.87 4.83 -6.39
N PHE A 237 -5.69 3.83 -7.23
CA PHE A 237 -4.60 3.73 -8.20
C PHE A 237 -4.87 4.61 -9.41
N ILE A 238 -3.87 5.38 -9.79
CA ILE A 238 -3.85 6.19 -11.01
C ILE A 238 -2.61 5.77 -11.80
N PRO A 239 -2.76 5.32 -13.06
CA PRO A 239 -1.61 5.05 -13.92
C PRO A 239 -0.84 6.35 -14.17
N THR A 240 0.49 6.24 -14.16
CA THR A 240 1.38 7.35 -14.51
C THR A 240 1.64 7.37 -16.01
N GLU A 241 2.19 8.46 -16.53
CA GLU A 241 2.60 8.52 -17.94
C GLU A 241 3.59 7.41 -18.30
N ILE A 242 4.59 7.16 -17.45
CA ILE A 242 5.55 6.06 -17.69
C ILE A 242 4.87 4.69 -17.63
N GLY A 243 3.81 4.53 -16.82
CA GLY A 243 2.97 3.35 -16.80
C GLY A 243 2.31 3.10 -18.16
N PHE A 244 1.62 4.10 -18.72
CA PHE A 244 1.03 4.00 -20.06
C PHE A 244 2.05 3.65 -21.12
N VAL A 245 3.13 4.44 -21.19
CA VAL A 245 4.18 4.28 -22.19
C VAL A 245 4.81 2.89 -22.16
N VAL A 246 5.11 2.37 -20.96
CA VAL A 246 5.69 1.03 -20.81
C VAL A 246 4.68 -0.05 -21.18
N THR A 247 3.42 0.10 -20.75
CA THR A 247 2.35 -0.85 -21.10
C THR A 247 2.12 -0.90 -22.61
N ASP A 248 2.02 0.23 -23.29
CA ASP A 248 1.77 0.29 -24.74
C ASP A 248 2.89 -0.42 -25.52
N LEU A 249 4.16 -0.12 -25.20
CA LEU A 249 5.31 -0.79 -25.80
C LEU A 249 5.29 -2.30 -25.58
N LEU A 250 4.97 -2.73 -24.36
CA LEU A 250 5.01 -4.14 -23.99
C LEU A 250 3.86 -4.93 -24.60
N VAL A 251 2.65 -4.38 -24.64
CA VAL A 251 1.48 -5.02 -25.26
C VAL A 251 1.67 -5.15 -26.78
N GLU A 252 2.25 -4.14 -27.43
CA GLU A 252 2.50 -4.18 -28.88
C GLU A 252 3.58 -5.20 -29.26
N ASN A 253 4.65 -5.32 -28.46
CA ASN A 253 5.83 -6.13 -28.81
C ASN A 253 5.85 -7.52 -28.16
N PHE A 254 5.06 -7.74 -27.11
CA PHE A 254 4.94 -9.01 -26.39
C PHE A 254 3.47 -9.37 -26.16
N PRO A 255 2.62 -9.39 -27.21
CA PRO A 255 1.16 -9.50 -27.07
C PRO A 255 0.73 -10.75 -26.31
N ASP A 256 1.46 -11.86 -26.50
CA ASP A 256 1.16 -13.11 -25.83
C ASP A 256 1.45 -13.07 -24.34
N ILE A 257 2.57 -12.46 -23.92
CA ILE A 257 2.97 -12.40 -22.50
C ILE A 257 2.09 -11.45 -21.69
N PHE A 258 1.60 -10.39 -22.34
CA PHE A 258 0.71 -9.41 -21.73
C PHE A 258 -0.79 -9.74 -21.92
N ASP A 259 -1.10 -10.87 -22.57
CA ASP A 259 -2.45 -11.42 -22.55
C ASP A 259 -2.77 -11.98 -21.15
N ILE A 260 -3.99 -11.68 -20.71
CA ILE A 260 -4.47 -12.01 -19.36
C ILE A 260 -4.60 -13.53 -19.20
N GLN A 261 -5.13 -14.21 -20.22
CA GLN A 261 -5.32 -15.66 -20.19
C GLN A 261 -4.00 -16.41 -20.29
N TYR A 262 -3.02 -15.87 -21.01
CA TYR A 262 -1.66 -16.40 -20.99
C TYR A 262 -1.02 -16.29 -19.60
N THR A 263 -1.14 -15.13 -18.95
CA THR A 263 -0.59 -14.93 -17.61
C THR A 263 -1.24 -15.86 -16.58
N ALA A 264 -2.56 -16.03 -16.65
CA ALA A 264 -3.29 -16.96 -15.77
C ALA A 264 -2.83 -18.41 -15.96
N ARG A 265 -2.71 -18.85 -17.22
CA ARG A 265 -2.19 -20.20 -17.55
C ARG A 265 -0.77 -20.42 -17.06
N LEU A 266 0.10 -19.41 -17.12
CA LEU A 266 1.46 -19.54 -16.59
C LEU A 266 1.43 -19.85 -15.09
N GLU A 267 0.51 -19.25 -14.34
CA GLU A 267 0.36 -19.56 -12.92
C GLU A 267 -0.18 -20.99 -12.71
N GLU A 268 -1.12 -21.45 -13.55
CA GLU A 268 -1.61 -22.85 -13.53
C GLU A 268 -0.50 -23.86 -13.87
N GLU A 269 0.39 -23.56 -14.82
CA GLU A 269 1.56 -24.38 -15.16
C GLU A 269 2.51 -24.49 -13.96
N LEU A 270 2.73 -23.39 -13.23
CA LEU A 270 3.54 -23.38 -12.01
C LEU A 270 2.91 -24.25 -10.90
N ASP A 271 1.59 -24.23 -10.75
CA ASP A 271 0.89 -25.12 -9.83
C ASP A 271 0.99 -26.59 -10.30
N GLY A 272 0.91 -26.84 -11.62
CA GLY A 272 1.13 -28.14 -12.22
C GLY A 272 2.53 -28.72 -11.93
N ILE A 273 3.55 -27.85 -11.88
CA ILE A 273 4.91 -28.22 -11.48
C ILE A 273 4.96 -28.57 -9.99
N GLU A 274 4.31 -27.79 -9.13
CA GLU A 274 4.23 -28.06 -7.68
C GLU A 274 3.58 -29.42 -7.40
N ASP A 275 2.50 -29.74 -8.13
CA ASP A 275 1.78 -31.02 -8.06
C ASP A 275 2.53 -32.20 -8.70
N GLY A 276 3.67 -31.94 -9.35
CA GLY A 276 4.44 -32.95 -10.08
C GLY A 276 3.77 -33.46 -11.37
N LYS A 277 2.78 -32.72 -11.89
CA LYS A 277 2.11 -33.00 -13.18
C LYS A 277 2.96 -32.56 -14.37
N GLU A 278 3.84 -31.57 -14.18
CA GLU A 278 4.70 -31.01 -15.22
C GLU A 278 6.15 -30.85 -14.73
N LYS A 279 7.12 -30.94 -15.66
CA LYS A 279 8.53 -30.70 -15.35
C LYS A 279 8.87 -29.22 -15.57
N TRP A 280 9.39 -28.58 -14.52
CA TRP A 280 9.81 -27.18 -14.58
C TRP A 280 10.79 -26.84 -15.71
N THR A 281 11.66 -27.78 -16.09
CA THR A 281 12.62 -27.59 -17.19
C THR A 281 11.96 -27.54 -18.56
N GLU A 282 10.86 -28.28 -18.74
CA GLU A 282 10.12 -28.31 -20.01
C GLU A 282 9.32 -27.01 -20.14
N ALA A 283 8.56 -26.64 -19.11
CA ALA A 283 7.82 -25.36 -19.05
C ALA A 283 8.73 -24.13 -19.28
N LEU A 284 9.86 -24.03 -18.57
CA LEU A 284 10.82 -22.94 -18.79
C LEU A 284 11.41 -22.95 -20.20
N GLY A 285 11.70 -24.14 -20.73
CA GLY A 285 12.23 -24.29 -22.09
C GLY A 285 11.24 -23.77 -23.13
N ASP A 286 9.95 -24.07 -22.96
CA ASP A 286 8.91 -23.67 -23.90
C ASP A 286 8.57 -22.18 -23.79
N PHE A 287 8.53 -21.63 -22.57
CA PHE A 287 8.47 -20.19 -22.36
C PHE A 287 9.65 -19.47 -23.04
N TYR A 288 10.88 -19.91 -22.77
CA TYR A 288 12.08 -19.20 -23.24
C TYR A 288 12.22 -19.25 -24.76
N LYS A 289 11.90 -20.38 -25.42
CA LYS A 289 11.92 -20.49 -26.89
C LYS A 289 11.01 -19.48 -27.58
N LYS A 290 9.87 -19.15 -26.95
CA LYS A 290 8.93 -18.15 -27.47
C LYS A 290 9.42 -16.74 -27.16
N PHE A 291 9.74 -16.49 -25.88
CA PHE A 291 10.23 -15.20 -25.42
C PHE A 291 11.48 -14.73 -26.17
N GLU A 292 12.42 -15.62 -26.49
CA GLU A 292 13.64 -15.28 -27.25
C GLU A 292 13.30 -14.71 -28.63
N LYS A 293 12.29 -15.25 -29.31
CA LYS A 293 11.84 -14.77 -30.62
C LYS A 293 11.18 -13.40 -30.51
N ASP A 294 10.29 -13.23 -29.53
CA ASP A 294 9.60 -11.97 -29.28
C ASP A 294 10.61 -10.88 -28.88
N LEU A 295 11.60 -11.23 -28.05
CA LEU A 295 12.67 -10.32 -27.65
C LEU A 295 13.56 -9.93 -28.84
N ALA A 296 13.89 -10.87 -29.74
CA ALA A 296 14.66 -10.59 -30.95
C ALA A 296 13.89 -9.69 -31.93
N TYR A 297 12.56 -9.84 -32.01
CA TYR A 297 11.68 -8.97 -32.78
C TYR A 297 11.62 -7.57 -32.15
N ALA A 298 11.31 -7.49 -30.86
CA ALA A 298 11.22 -6.25 -30.09
C ALA A 298 12.53 -5.46 -30.15
N SER A 299 13.68 -6.12 -30.04
CA SER A 299 15.00 -5.46 -30.13
C SER A 299 15.23 -4.71 -31.45
N LYS A 300 14.50 -5.08 -32.52
CA LYS A 300 14.60 -4.45 -33.85
C LYS A 300 13.46 -3.47 -34.14
N HIS A 301 12.26 -3.74 -33.63
CA HIS A 301 11.04 -3.03 -34.03
C HIS A 301 10.44 -2.17 -32.91
N MET A 302 10.76 -2.43 -31.64
CA MET A 302 10.25 -1.66 -30.52
C MET A 302 10.75 -0.21 -30.61
N GLU A 303 9.80 0.73 -30.50
CA GLU A 303 10.11 2.15 -30.58
C GLU A 303 11.05 2.59 -29.45
N ASN A 304 12.08 3.37 -29.81
CA ASN A 304 13.02 3.88 -28.83
C ASN A 304 12.54 5.21 -28.25
N ILE A 305 11.66 5.12 -27.26
CA ILE A 305 11.03 6.30 -26.64
C ILE A 305 12.03 7.26 -25.98
N LYS A 306 13.21 6.77 -25.57
CA LYS A 306 14.29 7.65 -25.05
C LYS A 306 14.84 8.61 -26.11
N ARG A 307 14.64 8.31 -27.40
CA ARG A 307 15.03 9.16 -28.54
C ARG A 307 13.85 9.96 -29.10
N MET A 308 12.62 9.72 -28.62
CA MET A 308 11.49 10.51 -29.04
C MET A 308 11.56 11.91 -28.45
N GLU A 309 11.30 12.89 -29.30
CA GLU A 309 11.16 14.28 -28.93
C GLU A 309 9.82 14.76 -29.50
N LYS A 310 8.91 15.23 -28.63
CA LYS A 310 7.71 15.91 -29.10
C LYS A 310 7.97 17.42 -29.12
N PRO A 311 7.86 18.10 -30.27
CA PRO A 311 7.93 19.56 -30.33
C PRO A 311 6.84 20.20 -29.48
N THR A 312 7.15 21.34 -28.89
CA THR A 312 6.17 22.15 -28.14
C THR A 312 6.27 23.60 -28.54
N ASP A 313 5.22 24.37 -28.24
CA ASP A 313 5.17 25.80 -28.49
C ASP A 313 5.87 26.62 -27.38
N GLU A 314 6.35 25.97 -26.31
CA GLU A 314 7.06 26.65 -25.22
C GLU A 314 8.51 26.99 -25.59
N LYS A 315 9.01 28.12 -25.06
CA LYS A 315 10.38 28.59 -25.29
C LYS A 315 11.24 28.44 -24.04
N CYS A 316 12.50 28.10 -24.25
CA CYS A 316 13.51 27.99 -23.21
C CYS A 316 13.78 29.35 -22.57
N GLU A 317 13.66 29.45 -21.25
CA GLU A 317 13.89 30.69 -20.51
C GLU A 317 15.37 31.12 -20.49
N ARG A 318 16.30 30.21 -20.83
CA ARG A 318 17.75 30.50 -20.86
C ARG A 318 18.25 30.98 -22.21
N CYS A 319 17.77 30.42 -23.32
CA CYS A 319 18.30 30.72 -24.66
C CYS A 319 17.24 31.08 -25.71
N GLY A 320 15.94 31.01 -25.37
CA GLY A 320 14.84 31.36 -26.27
C GLY A 320 14.50 30.30 -27.33
N SER A 321 15.28 29.24 -27.46
CA SER A 321 15.02 28.11 -28.37
C SER A 321 13.76 27.33 -27.94
N PRO A 322 13.07 26.63 -28.85
CA PRO A 322 11.91 25.80 -28.50
C PRO A 322 12.23 24.74 -27.44
N LEU A 323 11.28 24.45 -26.58
CA LEU A 323 11.32 23.27 -25.70
C LEU A 323 10.74 22.06 -26.43
N VAL A 324 11.30 20.89 -26.14
CA VAL A 324 10.79 19.59 -26.58
C VAL A 324 10.48 18.75 -25.36
N ILE A 325 9.44 17.91 -25.45
CA ILE A 325 9.15 16.91 -24.43
C ILE A 325 10.01 15.68 -24.70
N LYS A 326 10.78 15.27 -23.69
CA LYS A 326 11.61 14.05 -23.68
C LYS A 326 11.17 13.13 -22.54
N TRP A 327 11.38 11.83 -22.69
CA TRP A 327 11.05 10.83 -21.67
C TRP A 327 12.30 10.38 -20.91
N GLY A 328 12.22 10.47 -19.58
CA GLY A 328 13.24 9.99 -18.66
C GLY A 328 12.74 8.87 -17.75
N LYS A 329 13.60 8.41 -16.86
CA LYS A 329 13.27 7.45 -15.79
C LYS A 329 12.20 7.92 -14.79
N HIS A 330 11.78 9.18 -14.89
CA HIS A 330 10.84 9.81 -13.96
C HIS A 330 9.62 10.37 -14.70
N GLY A 331 9.33 9.92 -15.92
CA GLY A 331 8.27 10.48 -16.76
C GLY A 331 8.80 11.48 -17.79
N SER A 332 7.90 12.18 -18.46
CA SER A 332 8.28 13.19 -19.43
C SER A 332 8.68 14.53 -18.79
N PHE A 333 9.52 15.28 -19.48
CA PHE A 333 9.98 16.60 -19.06
C PHE A 333 10.28 17.47 -20.27
N PHE A 334 10.15 18.78 -20.10
CA PHE A 334 10.58 19.75 -21.10
C PHE A 334 12.11 19.86 -21.07
N ALA A 335 12.74 19.77 -22.22
CA ALA A 335 14.16 19.98 -22.43
C ALA A 335 14.37 21.02 -23.54
N CYS A 336 15.44 21.81 -23.46
CA CYS A 336 15.82 22.68 -24.56
C CYS A 336 16.14 21.87 -25.82
N SER A 337 15.57 22.26 -26.98
CA SER A 337 15.79 21.57 -28.26
C SER A 337 17.25 21.58 -28.71
N THR A 338 18.04 22.56 -28.24
CA THR A 338 19.46 22.70 -28.57
C THR A 338 20.39 21.89 -27.66
N TYR A 339 19.86 21.08 -26.74
CA TYR A 339 20.68 20.29 -25.82
C TYR A 339 21.35 19.12 -26.54
N GLU A 340 22.69 19.08 -26.50
CA GLU A 340 23.48 17.93 -26.94
C GLU A 340 24.29 17.36 -25.79
N LYS A 341 24.29 16.04 -25.65
CA LYS A 341 24.94 15.36 -24.52
C LYS A 341 26.45 15.50 -24.53
N ASP A 342 27.04 15.55 -25.73
CA ASP A 342 28.48 15.49 -25.94
C ASP A 342 29.11 16.90 -26.07
N ASP A 343 28.29 17.95 -26.09
CA ASP A 343 28.74 19.34 -26.13
C ASP A 343 28.32 20.11 -24.85
N PRO A 344 29.27 20.42 -23.96
CA PRO A 344 28.99 21.15 -22.72
C PRO A 344 28.57 22.61 -22.91
N GLU A 345 28.74 23.18 -24.12
CA GLU A 345 28.32 24.56 -24.44
C GLU A 345 26.81 24.65 -24.75
N THR A 346 26.12 23.51 -24.87
CA THR A 346 24.69 23.49 -25.19
C THR A 346 23.78 23.79 -24.00
N CYS A 347 22.58 24.29 -24.29
CA CYS A 347 21.63 24.68 -23.25
C CYS A 347 21.11 23.47 -22.46
N THR A 348 21.47 23.38 -21.18
CA THR A 348 21.07 22.30 -20.26
C THR A 348 19.74 22.55 -19.55
N PHE A 349 18.92 23.50 -20.03
CA PHE A 349 17.66 23.84 -19.38
C PHE A 349 16.65 22.69 -19.48
N THR A 350 16.05 22.36 -18.35
CA THR A 350 14.91 21.44 -18.26
C THR A 350 13.85 21.99 -17.32
N LYS A 351 12.59 21.62 -17.59
CA LYS A 351 11.39 22.00 -16.81
C LYS A 351 10.50 20.76 -16.67
N GLU A 352 9.85 20.59 -15.52
CA GLU A 352 8.94 19.46 -15.29
C GLU A 352 7.69 19.58 -16.16
N ASN A 353 7.18 18.44 -16.67
CA ASN A 353 5.92 18.41 -17.39
C ASN A 353 4.75 18.28 -16.40
N PRO A 354 3.80 19.25 -16.34
CA PRO A 354 2.70 19.23 -15.37
C PRO A 354 1.66 18.12 -15.58
N ILE A 355 1.65 17.43 -16.73
CA ILE A 355 0.67 16.38 -17.06
C ILE A 355 0.71 15.21 -16.04
N ASP A 356 1.82 15.04 -15.31
CA ASP A 356 1.98 14.07 -14.22
C ASP A 356 1.31 14.49 -12.90
N LEU A 357 0.75 15.70 -12.81
CA LEU A 357 -0.05 16.11 -11.66
C LEU A 357 -1.48 15.60 -11.85
N PRO A 358 -2.01 14.79 -10.92
CA PRO A 358 -3.43 14.47 -10.96
C PRO A 358 -4.23 15.77 -10.97
N ASP A 359 -5.26 15.83 -11.81
CA ASP A 359 -6.25 16.87 -11.77
C ASP A 359 -6.97 16.80 -10.41
N LEU A 360 -6.52 17.65 -9.48
CA LEU A 360 -7.02 17.66 -8.11
C LEU A 360 -8.44 18.22 -8.03
N ASP A 361 -8.93 18.86 -9.10
CA ASP A 361 -10.28 19.43 -9.18
C ASP A 361 -11.33 18.38 -9.57
N SER A 362 -10.94 17.23 -10.16
CA SER A 362 -11.84 16.14 -10.56
C SER A 362 -11.77 14.90 -9.66
N ALA A 363 -10.89 14.91 -8.66
CA ALA A 363 -10.95 13.93 -7.58
C ALA A 363 -12.05 14.37 -6.60
N ASP A 364 -13.02 13.51 -6.33
CA ASP A 364 -13.89 13.59 -5.15
C ASP A 364 -13.00 13.71 -3.91
N THR A 365 -12.71 14.95 -3.55
CA THR A 365 -11.86 15.37 -2.43
C THR A 365 -12.73 15.60 -1.20
N GLN A 366 -13.86 14.90 -1.10
CA GLN A 366 -14.69 14.96 0.10
C GLN A 366 -14.23 14.00 1.20
N ASP A 367 -13.28 13.11 0.94
CA ASP A 367 -12.69 12.34 2.03
C ASP A 367 -11.16 12.22 1.92
N THR A 368 -10.50 12.76 2.95
CA THR A 368 -9.12 12.52 3.36
C THR A 368 -7.98 13.20 2.59
N GLN A 369 -7.75 14.50 2.87
CA GLN A 369 -6.44 14.99 3.30
C GLN A 369 -6.64 16.03 4.41
N GLN A 370 -6.04 15.83 5.58
CA GLN A 370 -5.84 16.95 6.50
C GLN A 370 -5.03 18.00 5.75
N GLU A 371 -5.59 19.19 5.55
CA GLU A 371 -4.85 20.33 5.00
C GLU A 371 -3.63 20.57 5.90
N GLU A 372 -2.45 20.25 5.38
CA GLU A 372 -1.20 20.48 6.10
C GLU A 372 -0.69 21.89 5.83
N TYR A 373 -0.63 22.71 6.87
CA TYR A 373 -0.14 24.08 6.78
C TYR A 373 1.37 24.16 6.96
N CYS A 374 1.99 25.09 6.23
CA CYS A 374 3.42 25.34 6.29
C CYS A 374 3.81 25.88 7.66
N GLU A 375 4.69 25.16 8.36
CA GLU A 375 5.18 25.53 9.71
C GLU A 375 5.85 26.91 9.77
N ASN A 376 6.29 27.47 8.64
CA ASN A 376 6.98 28.75 8.58
C ASN A 376 6.07 29.96 8.30
N CYS A 377 4.93 29.76 7.62
CA CYS A 377 4.09 30.88 7.18
C CYS A 377 2.58 30.64 7.23
N GLY A 378 2.15 29.46 7.67
CA GLY A 378 0.74 29.09 7.82
C GLY A 378 -0.02 28.83 6.51
N ARG A 379 0.59 29.03 5.33
CA ARG A 379 -0.05 28.72 4.05
C ARG A 379 -0.07 27.22 3.78
N VAL A 380 -1.09 26.73 3.07
CA VAL A 380 -1.23 25.32 2.69
C VAL A 380 0.01 24.81 1.96
N MET A 381 0.45 23.60 2.30
CA MET A 381 1.53 22.91 1.59
C MET A 381 0.94 22.01 0.50
N VAL A 382 1.58 22.01 -0.67
CA VAL A 382 1.19 21.18 -1.83
C VAL A 382 2.27 20.17 -2.14
N LEU A 383 1.87 18.98 -2.60
CA LEU A 383 2.83 17.96 -3.00
C LEU A 383 3.52 18.37 -4.32
N LYS A 384 4.84 18.47 -4.31
CA LYS A 384 5.68 18.76 -5.47
C LYS A 384 6.73 17.67 -5.67
N ARG A 385 7.29 17.60 -6.89
CA ARG A 385 8.31 16.63 -7.27
C ARG A 385 9.66 17.31 -7.39
N GLY A 386 10.72 16.56 -7.08
CA GLY A 386 12.10 17.02 -7.27
C GLY A 386 13.06 15.86 -7.45
N ARG A 387 14.36 16.17 -7.62
CA ARG A 387 15.44 15.20 -7.94
C ARG A 387 15.51 13.98 -7.02
N PHE A 388 14.98 14.08 -5.80
CA PHE A 388 15.09 13.06 -4.76
C PHE A 388 13.75 12.41 -4.36
N GLY A 389 12.69 12.62 -5.14
CA GLY A 389 11.34 12.13 -4.84
C GLY A 389 10.33 13.24 -4.56
N GLN A 390 9.13 12.84 -4.13
CA GLN A 390 8.04 13.75 -3.77
C GLN A 390 8.32 14.46 -2.43
N PHE A 391 7.91 15.72 -2.33
CA PHE A 391 8.03 16.55 -1.13
C PHE A 391 6.87 17.56 -1.06
N MET A 392 6.43 17.92 0.14
CA MET A 392 5.49 19.01 0.37
C MET A 392 6.21 20.34 0.21
N ALA A 393 5.67 21.27 -0.57
CA ALA A 393 6.20 22.61 -0.79
C ALA A 393 5.17 23.66 -0.38
N CYS A 394 5.62 24.75 0.22
CA CYS A 394 4.73 25.87 0.52
C CYS A 394 4.20 26.52 -0.78
N THR A 395 2.89 26.82 -0.82
CA THR A 395 2.26 27.57 -1.92
C THR A 395 2.78 29.00 -2.05
N GLY A 396 3.41 29.54 -0.99
CA GLY A 396 4.01 30.87 -0.98
C GLY A 396 5.36 31.00 -1.69
N TYR A 397 5.82 30.03 -2.46
CA TYR A 397 7.06 30.16 -3.25
C TYR A 397 6.89 31.25 -4.33
N PRO A 398 7.88 32.14 -4.58
CA PRO A 398 9.27 32.11 -4.08
C PRO A 398 9.50 32.73 -2.69
N ASP A 399 8.50 33.42 -2.13
CA ASP A 399 8.60 34.17 -0.86
C ASP A 399 8.81 33.25 0.35
N CYS A 400 8.20 32.07 0.34
CA CYS A 400 8.39 31.01 1.32
C CYS A 400 8.95 29.75 0.65
N LYS A 401 10.24 29.47 0.89
CA LYS A 401 10.97 28.33 0.30
C LYS A 401 10.90 27.05 1.14
N THR A 402 9.94 26.97 2.07
CA THR A 402 9.80 25.81 2.96
C THR A 402 9.34 24.59 2.18
N THR A 403 10.13 23.52 2.30
CA THR A 403 9.85 22.20 1.71
C THR A 403 10.04 21.10 2.74
N ARG A 404 9.20 20.07 2.72
CA ARG A 404 9.23 18.94 3.66
C ARG A 404 9.13 17.62 2.90
N ARG A 405 10.01 16.65 3.15
CA ARG A 405 9.91 15.33 2.51
C ARG A 405 8.86 14.46 3.20
N LEU A 406 8.21 13.59 2.44
CA LEU A 406 7.14 12.70 2.94
C LEU A 406 7.64 11.62 3.91
N ASP A 407 8.95 11.36 3.96
CA ASP A 407 9.58 10.25 4.68
C ASP A 407 10.15 10.61 6.06
N GLN A 408 10.05 11.86 6.50
CA GLN A 408 10.52 12.28 7.82
C GLN A 408 9.35 12.65 8.74
N GLY A 409 9.18 11.84 9.80
CA GLY A 409 8.45 12.27 10.99
C GLY A 409 9.01 13.57 11.56
N LYS A 410 8.20 14.25 12.38
CA LYS A 410 8.50 15.55 13.00
C LYS A 410 9.97 15.65 13.45
N LYS A 411 10.65 16.70 13.00
CA LYS A 411 12.04 17.02 13.33
C LYS A 411 12.15 17.19 14.85
N VAL A 412 12.87 16.29 15.53
CA VAL A 412 13.16 16.41 16.96
C VAL A 412 14.11 17.61 17.14
N PRO A 413 13.79 18.60 18.01
CA PRO A 413 14.66 19.74 18.25
C PRO A 413 16.00 19.32 18.86
N ASP A 414 17.07 20.04 18.51
CA ASP A 414 18.41 19.82 19.04
C ASP A 414 18.41 20.03 20.57
N ILE A 415 18.95 19.07 21.33
CA ILE A 415 19.08 19.18 22.79
C ILE A 415 20.46 19.76 23.12
N PRO A 416 20.56 20.95 23.74
CA PRO A 416 21.84 21.52 24.15
C PRO A 416 22.47 20.74 25.29
N LEU A 417 23.79 20.53 25.22
CA LEU A 417 24.60 19.99 26.30
C LEU A 417 25.45 21.12 26.90
N ASP A 418 25.72 21.07 28.19
CA ASP A 418 26.60 22.03 28.88
C ASP A 418 28.10 21.80 28.60
N GLU A 419 28.43 20.84 27.73
CA GLU A 419 29.80 20.53 27.31
C GLU A 419 30.25 21.45 26.16
N LYS A 420 31.37 22.16 26.34
CA LYS A 420 31.96 23.00 25.28
C LYS A 420 32.62 22.15 24.20
N CYS A 421 32.48 22.57 22.94
CA CYS A 421 33.10 21.89 21.82
C CYS A 421 34.64 21.99 21.90
N PRO A 422 35.39 20.87 21.91
CA PRO A 422 36.84 20.89 22.05
C PRO A 422 37.59 21.41 20.81
N LYS A 423 36.89 21.60 19.67
CA LYS A 423 37.50 22.13 18.44
C LYS A 423 37.43 23.65 18.34
N CYS A 424 36.35 24.27 18.81
CA CYS A 424 36.17 25.73 18.73
C CYS A 424 36.15 26.44 20.08
N GLY A 425 36.02 25.73 21.20
CA GLY A 425 36.11 26.26 22.57
C GLY A 425 35.00 27.23 23.00
N GLU A 426 34.30 27.86 22.07
CA GLU A 426 33.34 28.94 22.33
C GLU A 426 31.88 28.48 22.34
N ARG A 427 31.56 27.35 21.68
CA ARG A 427 30.19 26.90 21.43
C ARG A 427 29.91 25.56 22.11
N ASN A 428 28.70 25.39 22.64
CA ASN A 428 28.26 24.15 23.28
C ASN A 428 28.01 23.02 22.25
N LEU A 429 28.16 21.79 22.70
CA LEU A 429 27.73 20.60 21.97
C LEU A 429 26.20 20.47 22.05
N VAL A 430 25.61 19.88 21.02
CA VAL A 430 24.17 19.60 20.91
C VAL A 430 23.97 18.16 20.46
N ILE A 431 22.95 17.49 20.98
CA ILE A 431 22.47 16.20 20.45
C ILE A 431 21.56 16.49 19.26
N ARG A 432 21.92 15.91 18.11
CA ARG A 432 21.17 16.03 16.84
C ARG A 432 20.69 14.67 16.38
N HIS A 433 19.57 14.65 15.68
CA HIS A 433 19.06 13.46 15.01
C HIS A 433 19.45 13.47 13.53
N GLY A 434 20.20 12.46 13.10
CA GLY A 434 20.56 12.24 11.70
C GLY A 434 19.95 10.96 11.15
N ARG A 435 20.21 10.70 9.85
CA ARG A 435 19.78 9.47 9.16
C ARG A 435 20.23 8.15 9.81
N TYR A 436 21.16 8.19 10.75
CA TYR A 436 21.73 7.02 11.43
C TYR A 436 21.49 7.03 12.94
N GLY A 437 20.59 7.89 13.44
CA GLY A 437 20.29 8.05 14.86
C GLY A 437 20.82 9.35 15.46
N GLU A 438 20.78 9.43 16.79
CA GLU A 438 21.28 10.56 17.57
C GLU A 438 22.81 10.63 17.53
N PHE A 439 23.35 11.85 17.41
CA PHE A 439 24.78 12.11 17.49
C PHE A 439 25.06 13.47 18.11
N THR A 440 26.14 13.57 18.87
CA THR A 440 26.57 14.83 19.50
C THR A 440 27.50 15.61 18.57
N ALA A 441 27.15 16.85 18.25
CA ALA A 441 27.92 17.71 17.36
C ALA A 441 28.00 19.15 17.87
N CYS A 442 28.92 19.95 17.33
CA CYS A 442 29.00 21.37 17.67
C CYS A 442 27.74 22.12 17.20
N SER A 443 27.17 22.96 18.06
CA SER A 443 26.07 23.88 17.69
C SER A 443 26.43 24.83 16.55
N GLY A 444 27.73 25.12 16.37
CA GLY A 444 28.27 26.02 15.36
C GLY A 444 28.40 25.47 13.93
N TYR A 445 27.72 24.39 13.57
CA TYR A 445 27.67 23.92 12.18
C TYR A 445 26.90 24.93 11.30
N PRO A 446 27.36 25.27 10.08
CA PRO A 446 28.38 24.58 9.28
C PRO A 446 29.84 24.99 9.53
N ASP A 447 30.11 26.05 10.31
CA ASP A 447 31.46 26.60 10.53
C ASP A 447 32.36 25.62 11.31
N CYS A 448 31.80 24.99 12.35
CA CYS A 448 32.47 23.95 13.13
C CYS A 448 31.82 22.59 12.87
N LYS A 449 32.49 21.75 12.06
CA LYS A 449 32.06 20.38 11.71
C LYS A 449 32.48 19.31 12.73
N TYR A 450 32.68 19.68 14.00
CA TYR A 450 33.07 18.72 15.03
C TYR A 450 31.90 17.82 15.42
N VAL A 451 32.16 16.50 15.48
CA VAL A 451 31.23 15.46 15.93
C VAL A 451 31.95 14.61 16.97
N LYS A 452 31.33 14.40 18.13
CA LYS A 452 31.89 13.57 19.20
C LYS A 452 31.91 12.12 18.73
N GLN A 453 33.09 11.51 18.71
CA GLN A 453 33.26 10.11 18.32
C GLN A 453 33.36 9.24 19.58
N ASN A 454 32.74 8.06 19.56
CA ASN A 454 32.80 7.08 20.65
C ASN A 454 34.01 6.16 20.45
N PHE A 455 35.15 6.52 21.03
CA PHE A 455 36.37 5.73 20.97
C PHE A 455 36.28 4.50 21.89
N ILE A 456 36.72 3.33 21.41
CA ILE A 456 36.71 2.08 22.19
C ILE A 456 38.04 1.77 22.90
N GLY A 457 39.04 2.66 22.79
CA GLY A 457 40.36 2.50 23.41
C GLY A 457 41.29 1.49 22.73
N VAL A 458 40.96 1.02 21.53
CA VAL A 458 41.76 0.04 20.76
C VAL A 458 42.37 0.72 19.55
N LYS A 459 43.68 0.56 19.36
CA LYS A 459 44.39 1.07 18.18
C LYS A 459 43.99 0.29 16.92
N CYS A 460 43.91 0.98 15.80
CA CYS A 460 43.56 0.42 14.52
C CYS A 460 44.66 -0.57 14.07
N PRO A 461 44.31 -1.84 13.81
CA PRO A 461 45.30 -2.86 13.42
C PRO A 461 45.93 -2.61 12.05
N LEU A 462 45.30 -1.79 11.19
CA LEU A 462 45.79 -1.49 9.84
C LEU A 462 46.76 -0.31 9.78
N CYS A 463 46.57 0.72 10.60
CA CYS A 463 47.38 1.95 10.51
C CYS A 463 48.19 2.27 11.77
N ALA A 464 47.95 1.58 12.89
CA ALA A 464 48.58 1.79 14.21
C ALA A 464 48.41 3.18 14.86
N ASP A 465 48.16 4.23 14.07
CA ASP A 465 48.05 5.62 14.48
C ASP A 465 46.60 6.04 14.79
N GLY A 466 45.62 5.41 14.13
CA GLY A 466 44.22 5.70 14.36
C GLY A 466 43.63 4.87 15.50
N GLU A 467 42.74 5.42 16.30
CA GLU A 467 41.93 4.66 17.25
C GLU A 467 40.62 4.18 16.60
N LEU A 468 40.08 3.07 17.09
CA LEU A 468 38.80 2.54 16.66
C LEU A 468 37.63 3.27 17.32
N VAL A 469 36.62 3.54 16.51
CA VAL A 469 35.39 4.23 16.92
C VAL A 469 34.17 3.39 16.58
N GLU A 470 33.21 3.40 17.49
CA GLU A 470 31.93 2.73 17.32
C GLU A 470 31.00 3.55 16.40
N LYS A 471 30.38 2.89 15.41
CA LYS A 471 29.53 3.51 14.37
C LYS A 471 28.31 2.63 14.08
N LYS A 472 27.25 3.24 13.56
CA LYS A 472 26.01 2.56 13.16
C LYS A 472 25.88 2.50 11.63
N ALA A 473 25.59 1.32 11.09
CA ALA A 473 25.41 1.07 9.66
C ALA A 473 23.99 1.45 9.18
N ARG A 474 23.80 1.55 7.85
CA ARG A 474 22.50 1.90 7.24
C ARG A 474 21.35 0.95 7.60
N LYS A 475 21.66 -0.33 7.88
CA LYS A 475 20.68 -1.35 8.30
C LYS A 475 20.49 -1.43 9.83
N GLY A 476 21.11 -0.52 10.60
CA GLY A 476 20.97 -0.45 12.06
C GLY A 476 22.05 -1.17 12.88
N ASN A 477 22.82 -2.09 12.28
CA ASN A 477 23.88 -2.83 12.96
C ASN A 477 25.05 -1.92 13.39
N MET A 478 25.62 -2.19 14.55
CA MET A 478 26.84 -1.51 15.03
C MET A 478 28.08 -2.10 14.37
N PHE A 479 29.07 -1.26 14.09
CA PHE A 479 30.36 -1.64 13.54
C PHE A 479 31.47 -0.72 14.06
N TYR A 480 32.71 -1.17 14.01
CA TYR A 480 33.87 -0.47 14.54
C TYR A 480 34.78 -0.05 13.39
N GLY A 481 35.00 1.25 13.22
CA GLY A 481 35.80 1.80 12.12
C GLY A 481 37.00 2.60 12.62
N CYS A 482 38.01 2.78 11.76
CA CYS A 482 39.12 3.67 12.10
C CYS A 482 38.67 5.15 12.16
N SER A 483 39.17 5.90 13.14
CA SER A 483 38.98 7.35 13.29
C SER A 483 39.60 8.15 12.14
N ASN A 484 40.66 7.64 11.50
CA ASN A 484 41.35 8.28 10.37
C ASN A 484 40.66 8.07 9.00
N TYR A 485 39.39 7.64 8.97
CA TYR A 485 38.62 7.61 7.73
C TYR A 485 38.49 9.02 7.12
N PRO A 486 38.67 9.22 5.80
CA PRO A 486 38.75 8.22 4.73
C PRO A 486 40.16 7.69 4.42
N LYS A 487 41.20 8.17 5.10
CA LYS A 487 42.60 7.75 4.86
C LYS A 487 42.85 6.29 5.26
N CYS A 488 42.22 5.83 6.34
CA CYS A 488 42.20 4.41 6.72
C CYS A 488 40.76 3.87 6.63
N LYS A 489 40.56 2.79 5.85
CA LYS A 489 39.24 2.18 5.58
C LYS A 489 38.95 0.94 6.42
N PHE A 490 39.70 0.69 7.50
CA PHE A 490 39.47 -0.45 8.38
C PHE A 490 38.06 -0.40 9.00
N THR A 491 37.35 -1.53 8.94
CA THR A 491 36.07 -1.75 9.61
C THR A 491 35.96 -3.18 10.13
N SER A 492 35.32 -3.36 11.28
CA SER A 492 34.98 -4.67 11.86
C SER A 492 33.51 -4.70 12.29
N ALA A 493 32.82 -5.81 12.08
CA ALA A 493 31.46 -6.02 12.58
C ALA A 493 31.45 -6.30 14.10
N ASN A 494 32.48 -6.98 14.61
CA ASN A 494 32.61 -7.35 16.02
C ASN A 494 33.54 -6.37 16.75
N ARG A 495 33.29 -6.17 18.06
CA ARG A 495 34.08 -5.27 18.92
C ARG A 495 35.52 -5.80 19.04
N PRO A 496 36.51 -5.09 18.49
CA PRO A 496 37.90 -5.52 18.62
C PRO A 496 38.40 -5.30 20.06
N VAL A 497 39.26 -6.20 20.51
CA VAL A 497 39.96 -6.10 21.80
C VAL A 497 41.41 -5.69 21.56
N ALA A 498 42.09 -5.18 22.60
CA ALA A 498 43.48 -4.71 22.51
C ALA A 498 44.52 -5.85 22.39
N GLU A 499 44.10 -7.11 22.59
CA GLU A 499 44.95 -8.28 22.49
C GLU A 499 45.15 -8.70 21.03
N LYS A 500 46.38 -9.14 20.70
CA LYS A 500 46.67 -9.73 19.39
C LYS A 500 46.07 -11.13 19.35
N CYS A 501 45.45 -11.48 18.22
CA CYS A 501 45.00 -12.85 17.98
C CYS A 501 46.19 -13.81 18.11
N PRO A 502 46.07 -14.93 18.85
CA PRO A 502 47.14 -15.91 19.00
C PRO A 502 47.57 -16.55 17.67
#